data_AF-A0A1C5S8E5-F1
#
_entry.id   AF-A0A1C5S8E5-F1
#
_cell.length_a   1.000
_cell.length_b   1.000
_cell.length_c   1.000
_cell.angle_alpha   90.00
_cell.angle_beta   90.00
_cell.angle_gamma   90.00
#
_symmetry.space_group_name_H-M   'P 1'
#
loop_
_entity.id
_entity.type
_entity.pdbx_description
1 polymer ?
#
loop_
_entity_poly.entity_id
_entity_poly.type
_entity_poly.pdbx_seq_one_letter_code
_entity_poly.pdbx_strand_id
1 'polypeptide(L)'
;MKRKILVGLLTAVIFLACALVINITPKVEKGSVVLTCDGSKYELPGTEKTRYCNGKRESLSADESFDTLLSSVPSFNIKADVDKDGNVTLKTPMSVEVTGDRLGDVLYTVYSYDGKVLAKESKKLELPKEDIDGCLVKIKITWGKKDTSYLEEDYWFAAMYNTER
;
A
#
# COMPACT_ATOMS: atom_id res chain seq x y z
N MET A 1 -20.20 -55.71 -10.03
CA MET A 1 -20.78 -54.37 -9.79
C MET A 1 -20.10 -53.58 -8.67
N LYS A 2 -19.68 -54.20 -7.54
CA LYS A 2 -19.01 -53.50 -6.41
C LYS A 2 -17.72 -52.73 -6.77
N ARG A 3 -16.89 -53.24 -7.69
CA ARG A 3 -15.65 -52.56 -8.13
C ARG A 3 -15.88 -51.28 -8.93
N LYS A 4 -16.99 -51.17 -9.69
CA LYS A 4 -17.30 -49.99 -10.52
C LYS A 4 -17.77 -48.80 -9.67
N ILE A 5 -18.50 -49.08 -8.59
CA ILE A 5 -18.98 -48.05 -7.63
C ILE A 5 -17.80 -47.50 -6.82
N LEU A 6 -16.86 -48.36 -6.39
CA LEU A 6 -15.67 -47.95 -5.65
C LEU A 6 -14.76 -47.04 -6.48
N VAL A 7 -14.55 -47.36 -7.76
CA VAL A 7 -13.72 -46.55 -8.67
C VAL A 7 -14.35 -45.18 -8.96
N GLY A 8 -15.69 -45.13 -9.13
CA GLY A 8 -16.42 -43.87 -9.31
C GLY A 8 -16.37 -42.96 -8.07
N LEU A 9 -16.43 -43.54 -6.87
CA LEU A 9 -16.29 -42.78 -5.62
C LEU A 9 -14.88 -42.23 -5.46
N LEU A 10 -13.84 -43.02 -5.78
CA LEU A 10 -12.45 -42.59 -5.69
C LEU A 10 -12.14 -41.43 -6.65
N THR A 11 -12.65 -41.50 -7.88
CA THR A 11 -12.48 -40.41 -8.85
C THR A 11 -13.19 -39.14 -8.39
N ALA A 12 -14.42 -39.23 -7.88
CA ALA A 12 -15.13 -38.07 -7.31
C ALA A 12 -14.38 -37.43 -6.13
N VAL A 13 -13.78 -38.22 -5.24
CA VAL A 13 -12.98 -37.72 -4.11
C VAL A 13 -11.71 -37.02 -4.59
N ILE A 14 -11.02 -37.55 -5.60
CA ILE A 14 -9.82 -36.92 -6.18
C ILE A 14 -10.20 -35.59 -6.86
N PHE A 15 -11.28 -35.56 -7.64
CA PHE A 15 -11.75 -34.31 -8.24
C PHE A 15 -12.15 -33.27 -7.19
N LEU A 16 -12.82 -33.68 -6.11
CA LEU A 16 -13.18 -32.80 -5.01
C LEU A 16 -11.94 -32.27 -4.27
N ALA A 17 -10.94 -33.14 -4.03
CA ALA A 17 -9.68 -32.75 -3.41
C ALA A 17 -8.89 -31.79 -4.32
N CYS A 18 -8.81 -32.05 -5.63
CA CYS A 18 -8.21 -31.13 -6.59
C CYS A 18 -8.96 -29.79 -6.65
N ALA A 19 -10.30 -29.80 -6.63
CA ALA A 19 -11.09 -28.56 -6.60
C ALA A 19 -10.88 -27.76 -5.31
N LEU A 20 -10.73 -28.42 -4.16
CA LEU A 20 -10.39 -27.78 -2.89
C LEU A 20 -8.98 -27.19 -2.96
N VAL A 21 -7.99 -27.92 -3.47
CA VAL A 21 -6.60 -27.44 -3.59
C VAL A 21 -6.51 -26.23 -4.53
N ILE A 22 -7.29 -26.21 -5.62
CA ILE A 22 -7.35 -25.06 -6.55
C ILE A 22 -8.04 -23.84 -5.91
N ASN A 23 -9.01 -24.06 -5.01
CA ASN A 23 -9.72 -23.00 -4.30
C ASN A 23 -9.04 -22.51 -3.01
N ILE A 24 -7.91 -23.10 -2.60
CA ILE A 24 -7.09 -22.51 -1.54
C ILE A 24 -6.44 -21.26 -2.14
N THR A 25 -6.98 -20.10 -1.80
CA THR A 25 -6.41 -18.80 -2.15
C THR A 25 -4.98 -18.76 -1.61
N PRO A 26 -3.94 -18.68 -2.47
CA PRO A 26 -2.57 -18.62 -1.99
C PRO A 26 -2.41 -17.37 -1.13
N LYS A 27 -2.08 -17.58 0.15
CA LYS A 27 -1.85 -16.48 1.09
C LYS A 27 -0.57 -15.76 0.67
N VAL A 28 -0.72 -14.57 0.12
CA VAL A 28 0.43 -13.70 -0.17
C VAL A 28 0.98 -13.24 1.17
N GLU A 29 2.25 -13.53 1.40
CA GLU A 29 2.96 -13.09 2.60
C GLU A 29 3.19 -11.58 2.51
N LYS A 30 2.73 -10.86 3.53
CA LYS A 30 2.84 -9.40 3.61
C LYS A 30 4.07 -9.04 4.41
N GLY A 31 4.69 -7.95 4.00
CA GLY A 31 5.71 -7.29 4.80
C GLY A 31 5.13 -6.26 5.76
N SER A 32 6.02 -5.44 6.30
CA SER A 32 5.70 -4.24 7.06
C SER A 32 6.23 -3.00 6.35
N VAL A 33 5.57 -1.89 6.64
CA VAL A 33 5.91 -0.57 6.12
C VAL A 33 6.15 0.34 7.30
N VAL A 34 7.38 0.84 7.42
CA VAL A 34 7.81 1.67 8.54
C VAL A 34 8.19 3.05 8.03
N LEU A 35 7.45 4.06 8.47
CA LEU A 35 7.80 5.46 8.29
C LEU A 35 8.79 5.87 9.39
N THR A 36 9.92 6.44 9.00
CA THR A 36 10.79 7.16 9.93
C THR A 36 10.58 8.66 9.76
N CYS A 37 10.21 9.34 10.84
CA CYS A 37 10.01 10.79 10.88
C CYS A 37 10.77 11.35 12.09
N ASP A 38 11.69 12.28 11.84
CA ASP A 38 12.54 12.89 12.88
C ASP A 38 13.25 11.85 13.79
N GLY A 39 13.69 10.74 13.19
CA GLY A 39 14.34 9.62 13.90
C GLY A 39 13.40 8.64 14.61
N SER A 40 12.10 8.96 14.73
CA SER A 40 11.08 8.07 15.29
C SER A 40 10.50 7.15 14.21
N LYS A 41 10.28 5.87 14.55
CA LYS A 41 9.74 4.85 13.63
C LYS A 41 8.26 4.56 13.91
N TYR A 42 7.46 4.46 12.85
CA TYR A 42 6.02 4.22 12.91
C TYR A 42 5.64 3.17 11.88
N GLU A 43 5.00 2.09 12.32
CA GLU A 43 4.43 1.10 11.40
C GLU A 43 3.11 1.65 10.83
N LEU A 44 3.00 1.66 9.50
CA LEU A 44 1.82 2.18 8.81
C LEU A 44 0.79 1.06 8.58
N PRO A 45 -0.50 1.30 8.85
CA PRO A 45 -1.54 0.34 8.52
C PRO A 45 -1.74 0.25 7.01
N GLY A 46 -1.79 -0.98 6.50
CA GLY A 46 -2.08 -1.27 5.10
C GLY A 46 -3.55 -1.58 4.85
N THR A 47 -4.06 -1.17 3.69
CA THR A 47 -5.42 -1.50 3.22
C THR A 47 -5.33 -2.36 1.97
N GLU A 48 -5.88 -3.57 2.02
CA GLU A 48 -5.96 -4.48 0.86
C GLU A 48 -6.87 -3.89 -0.23
N LYS A 49 -6.33 -3.67 -1.43
CA LYS A 49 -7.07 -3.14 -2.57
C LYS A 49 -7.43 -4.22 -3.57
N THR A 50 -6.42 -4.84 -4.15
CA THR A 50 -6.59 -5.84 -5.20
C THR A 50 -5.81 -7.09 -4.82
N ARG A 51 -6.44 -8.25 -4.95
CA ARG A 51 -5.75 -9.53 -4.93
C ARG A 51 -5.78 -10.14 -6.32
N TYR A 52 -4.66 -10.70 -6.72
CA TYR A 52 -4.56 -11.52 -7.92
C TYR A 52 -4.03 -12.90 -7.55
N CYS A 53 -4.75 -13.93 -7.99
CA CYS A 53 -4.36 -15.32 -7.82
C CYS A 53 -4.68 -16.10 -9.08
N ASN A 54 -3.67 -16.73 -9.70
CA ASN A 54 -3.85 -17.69 -10.79
C ASN A 54 -4.77 -17.19 -11.93
N GLY A 55 -4.57 -15.97 -12.43
CA GLY A 55 -5.38 -15.41 -13.51
C GLY A 55 -6.65 -14.68 -13.07
N LYS A 56 -7.04 -14.79 -11.79
CA LYS A 56 -8.24 -14.15 -11.26
C LYS A 56 -7.88 -12.92 -10.42
N ARG A 57 -8.50 -11.78 -10.75
CA ARG A 57 -8.41 -10.53 -9.98
C ARG A 57 -9.65 -10.36 -9.11
N GLU A 58 -9.45 -9.99 -7.86
CA GLU A 58 -10.48 -9.69 -6.86
C GLU A 58 -10.25 -8.28 -6.31
N SER A 59 -11.30 -7.47 -6.26
CA SER A 59 -11.28 -6.15 -5.61
C SER A 59 -11.77 -6.32 -4.17
N LEU A 60 -10.96 -5.91 -3.20
CA LEU A 60 -11.18 -6.20 -1.78
C LEU A 60 -11.74 -5.00 -1.01
N SER A 61 -11.39 -3.78 -1.42
CA SER A 61 -11.94 -2.56 -0.85
C SER A 61 -12.15 -1.49 -1.92
N ALA A 62 -13.12 -0.62 -1.67
CA ALA A 62 -13.31 0.59 -2.46
C ALA A 62 -12.34 1.69 -1.99
N ASP A 63 -12.16 2.71 -2.82
CA ASP A 63 -11.48 3.92 -2.37
C ASP A 63 -12.39 4.73 -1.45
N GLU A 64 -11.84 5.12 -0.31
CA GLU A 64 -12.49 6.03 0.63
C GLU A 64 -12.47 7.46 0.07
N SER A 65 -13.40 8.29 0.55
CA SER A 65 -13.37 9.72 0.21
C SER A 65 -12.10 10.37 0.73
N PHE A 66 -11.63 11.40 0.03
CA PHE A 66 -10.39 12.10 0.39
C PHE A 66 -10.45 12.67 1.81
N ASP A 67 -11.57 13.27 2.20
CA ASP A 67 -11.77 13.84 3.54
C ASP A 67 -11.76 12.78 4.65
N THR A 68 -12.34 11.61 4.37
CA THR A 68 -12.30 10.46 5.28
C THR A 68 -10.88 9.96 5.46
N LEU A 69 -10.12 9.84 4.37
CA LEU A 69 -8.70 9.44 4.43
C LEU A 69 -7.87 10.46 5.21
N LEU A 70 -8.01 11.74 4.92
CA LEU A 70 -7.23 12.78 5.56
C LEU A 70 -7.44 12.83 7.08
N SER A 71 -8.64 12.48 7.55
CA SER A 71 -8.97 12.43 8.98
C SER A 71 -8.66 11.10 9.66
N SER A 72 -8.48 10.00 8.91
CA SER A 72 -8.24 8.67 9.47
C SER A 72 -6.77 8.26 9.53
N VAL A 73 -5.94 8.82 8.64
CA VAL A 73 -4.55 8.38 8.50
C VAL A 73 -3.62 9.03 9.54
N PRO A 74 -2.50 8.38 9.91
CA PRO A 74 -1.51 9.00 10.77
C PRO A 74 -0.96 10.30 10.16
N SER A 75 -0.92 11.36 10.97
CA SER A 75 -0.41 12.67 10.57
C SER A 75 0.91 13.01 11.26
N PHE A 76 1.88 13.50 10.50
CA PHE A 76 3.22 13.81 10.99
C PHE A 76 3.57 15.29 10.75
N ASN A 77 4.11 15.93 11.79
CA ASN A 77 4.56 17.32 11.71
C ASN A 77 5.94 17.40 11.05
N ILE A 78 6.04 18.18 9.98
CA ILE A 78 7.25 18.45 9.21
C ILE A 78 7.63 19.90 9.43
N LYS A 79 8.79 20.13 10.05
CA LYS A 79 9.34 21.47 10.16
C LYS A 79 9.83 21.89 8.78
N ALA A 80 9.43 23.09 8.36
CA ALA A 80 9.84 23.67 7.11
C ALA A 80 10.20 25.14 7.30
N ASP A 81 11.18 25.62 6.54
CA ASP A 81 11.49 27.04 6.42
C ASP A 81 11.11 27.52 5.03
N VAL A 82 10.62 28.76 4.97
CA VAL A 82 10.38 29.46 3.71
C VAL A 82 11.36 30.61 3.63
N ASP A 83 12.18 30.65 2.59
CA ASP A 83 13.09 31.76 2.37
C ASP A 83 12.37 33.01 1.80
N LYS A 84 13.12 34.10 1.61
CA LYS A 84 12.58 35.36 1.09
C LYS A 84 12.06 35.26 -0.35
N ASP A 85 12.49 34.24 -1.09
CA ASP A 85 12.11 33.98 -2.46
C ASP A 85 10.95 32.97 -2.55
N GLY A 86 10.46 32.47 -1.40
CA GLY A 86 9.36 31.51 -1.30
C GLY A 86 9.80 30.06 -1.46
N ASN A 87 11.10 29.74 -1.45
CA ASN A 87 11.55 28.36 -1.54
C ASN A 87 11.42 27.67 -0.20
N VAL A 88 10.85 26.46 -0.22
CA VAL A 88 10.63 25.67 0.99
C VAL A 88 11.76 24.68 1.22
N THR A 89 12.35 24.73 2.42
CA THR A 89 13.35 23.77 2.89
C THR A 89 12.76 22.92 4.01
N LEU A 90 12.60 21.63 3.77
CA LEU A 90 12.16 20.67 4.78
C LEU A 90 13.32 20.36 5.73
N LYS A 91 13.11 20.58 7.04
CA LYS A 91 14.09 20.31 8.10
C LYS A 91 13.90 18.93 8.71
N THR A 92 12.67 18.43 8.76
CA THR A 92 12.39 17.11 9.33
C THR A 92 12.73 16.02 8.31
N PRO A 93 13.73 15.14 8.60
CA PRO A 93 14.01 14.02 7.73
C PRO A 93 12.86 13.01 7.76
N MET A 94 12.48 12.54 6.58
CA MET A 94 11.44 11.53 6.42
C MET A 94 11.86 10.46 5.41
N SER A 95 11.66 9.21 5.77
CA SER A 95 11.90 8.06 4.89
C SER A 95 10.93 6.93 5.17
N VAL A 96 10.69 6.10 4.16
CA VAL A 96 9.88 4.89 4.27
C VAL A 96 10.78 3.69 4.05
N GLU A 97 10.71 2.74 4.97
CA GLU A 97 11.34 1.44 4.89
C GLU A 97 10.24 0.39 4.64
N VAL A 98 10.44 -0.46 3.64
CA VAL A 98 9.52 -1.55 3.32
C VAL A 98 10.26 -2.87 3.46
N THR A 99 9.77 -3.75 4.33
CA THR A 99 10.40 -5.04 4.60
C THR A 99 9.43 -6.18 4.33
N GLY A 100 9.77 -7.06 3.39
CA GLY A 100 9.00 -8.28 3.13
C GLY A 100 9.69 -9.20 2.13
N ASP A 101 9.42 -10.49 2.24
CA ASP A 101 10.14 -11.56 1.52
C ASP A 101 9.94 -11.53 0.00
N ARG A 102 8.80 -11.03 -0.45
CA ARG A 102 8.45 -10.90 -1.88
C ARG A 102 7.88 -9.53 -2.14
N LEU A 103 8.79 -8.57 -2.31
CA LEU A 103 8.45 -7.19 -2.61
C LEU A 103 8.45 -6.97 -4.13
N GLY A 104 7.31 -6.54 -4.66
CA GLY A 104 7.16 -6.04 -6.02
C GLY A 104 7.42 -4.53 -6.07
N ASP A 105 6.50 -3.79 -6.70
CA ASP A 105 6.64 -2.33 -6.81
C ASP A 105 6.27 -1.64 -5.49
N VAL A 106 7.02 -0.57 -5.19
CA VAL A 106 6.69 0.43 -4.16
C VAL A 106 6.56 1.77 -4.88
N LEU A 107 5.35 2.32 -4.91
CA LEU A 107 5.02 3.52 -5.67
C LEU A 107 4.38 4.57 -4.78
N TYR A 108 4.89 5.79 -4.84
CA TYR A 108 4.44 6.93 -4.06
C TYR A 108 3.55 7.84 -4.91
N THR A 109 2.39 8.22 -4.39
CA THR A 109 1.56 9.28 -4.96
C THR A 109 1.32 10.33 -3.88
N VAL A 110 1.55 11.59 -4.21
CA VAL A 110 1.42 12.71 -3.29
C VAL A 110 0.28 13.60 -3.75
N TYR A 111 -0.58 13.94 -2.80
CA TYR A 111 -1.72 14.82 -2.99
C TYR A 111 -1.56 16.04 -2.09
N SER A 112 -1.96 17.22 -2.55
CA SER A 112 -2.25 18.35 -1.64
C SER A 112 -3.54 18.07 -0.87
N TYR A 113 -3.79 18.84 0.20
CA TYR A 113 -5.00 18.69 1.03
C TYR A 113 -6.32 19.07 0.33
N ASP A 114 -6.26 19.70 -0.84
CA ASP A 114 -7.42 19.90 -1.71
C ASP A 114 -7.69 18.69 -2.65
N GLY A 115 -6.90 17.62 -2.53
CA GLY A 115 -7.02 16.41 -3.33
C GLY A 115 -6.32 16.46 -4.69
N LYS A 116 -5.62 17.55 -5.04
CA LYS A 116 -4.86 17.61 -6.30
C LYS A 116 -3.62 16.74 -6.24
N VAL A 117 -3.37 15.98 -7.31
CA VAL A 117 -2.17 15.16 -7.46
C VAL A 117 -0.96 16.05 -7.75
N LEU A 118 0.04 16.00 -6.87
CA LEU A 118 1.31 16.72 -7.00
C LEU A 118 2.40 15.85 -7.62
N ALA A 119 2.43 14.57 -7.26
CA ALA A 119 3.31 13.55 -7.84
C ALA A 119 2.58 12.22 -7.92
N LYS A 120 2.77 11.46 -9.00
CA LYS A 120 2.05 10.21 -9.24
C LYS A 120 2.98 9.04 -9.49
N GLU A 121 2.76 7.96 -8.73
CA GLU A 121 3.44 6.67 -8.87
C GLU A 121 4.97 6.78 -9.03
N SER A 122 5.59 7.65 -8.22
CA SER A 122 7.05 7.79 -8.15
C SER A 122 7.69 6.59 -7.44
N LYS A 123 8.93 6.25 -7.81
CA LYS A 123 9.71 5.20 -7.13
C LYS A 123 10.38 5.67 -5.85
N LYS A 124 10.37 6.98 -5.59
CA LYS A 124 10.98 7.60 -4.42
C LYS A 124 9.96 8.50 -3.73
N LEU A 125 10.00 8.51 -2.40
CA LEU A 125 9.25 9.49 -1.63
C LEU A 125 9.86 10.88 -1.85
N GLU A 126 9.07 11.77 -2.43
CA GLU A 126 9.43 13.17 -2.65
C GLU A 126 8.31 14.04 -2.11
N LEU A 127 8.59 14.66 -0.97
CA LEU A 127 7.70 15.62 -0.36
C LEU A 127 7.79 16.96 -1.12
N PRO A 128 6.65 17.63 -1.39
CA PRO A 128 6.63 18.92 -2.05
C PRO A 128 7.52 19.95 -1.36
N LYS A 129 8.18 20.80 -2.14
CA LYS A 129 8.98 21.93 -1.66
C LYS A 129 8.36 23.25 -2.08
N GLU A 130 7.04 23.32 -1.95
CA GLU A 130 6.19 24.46 -2.25
C GLU A 130 5.56 24.96 -0.95
N ASP A 131 5.17 26.24 -0.90
CA ASP A 131 4.48 26.83 0.26
C ASP A 131 3.05 26.27 0.35
N ILE A 132 2.93 25.10 0.99
CA ILE A 132 1.67 24.38 1.21
C ILE A 132 1.53 24.00 2.68
N ASP A 133 0.29 23.93 3.16
CA ASP A 133 -0.02 23.57 4.56
C ASP A 133 0.30 22.09 4.87
N GLY A 134 0.36 21.26 3.84
CA GLY A 134 0.67 19.85 3.97
C GLY A 134 0.27 19.02 2.76
N CYS A 135 0.56 17.73 2.83
CA CYS A 135 0.25 16.78 1.78
C CYS A 135 -0.16 15.41 2.34
N LEU A 136 -0.99 14.70 1.58
CA LEU A 136 -1.35 13.31 1.83
C LEU A 136 -0.49 12.42 0.92
N VAL A 137 0.12 11.38 1.47
CA VAL A 137 0.98 10.46 0.75
C VAL A 137 0.35 9.07 0.72
N LYS A 138 0.21 8.53 -0.49
CA LYS A 138 -0.13 7.14 -0.75
C LYS A 138 1.13 6.36 -1.08
N ILE A 139 1.29 5.20 -0.46
CA ILE A 139 2.31 4.21 -0.81
C ILE A 139 1.57 2.98 -1.31
N LYS A 140 1.61 2.73 -2.61
CA LYS A 140 1.07 1.51 -3.21
C LYS A 140 2.18 0.46 -3.21
N ILE A 141 1.92 -0.68 -2.60
CA ILE A 141 2.87 -1.79 -2.54
C ILE A 141 2.23 -3.03 -3.17
N THR A 142 3.00 -3.71 -4.02
CA THR A 142 2.64 -5.04 -4.52
C THR A 142 3.42 -6.10 -3.77
N TRP A 143 2.74 -6.88 -2.94
CA TRP A 143 3.30 -8.07 -2.28
C TRP A 143 3.16 -9.30 -3.17
N GLY A 144 4.16 -10.18 -3.18
CA GLY A 144 4.13 -11.43 -3.93
C GLY A 144 4.72 -11.34 -5.34
N LYS A 145 4.36 -12.29 -6.20
CA LYS A 145 4.88 -12.42 -7.56
C LYS A 145 3.78 -12.08 -8.56
N LYS A 146 3.98 -11.03 -9.35
CA LYS A 146 2.98 -10.55 -10.32
C LYS A 146 2.44 -11.64 -11.25
N ASP A 147 3.30 -12.56 -11.69
CA ASP A 147 2.94 -13.57 -12.68
C ASP A 147 2.16 -14.77 -12.10
N THR A 148 2.14 -14.93 -10.77
CA THR A 148 1.48 -16.08 -10.12
C THR A 148 0.41 -15.64 -9.13
N SER A 149 0.78 -14.83 -8.15
CA SER A 149 -0.12 -14.36 -7.09
C SER A 149 0.47 -13.14 -6.41
N TYR A 150 -0.31 -12.07 -6.35
CA TYR A 150 0.09 -10.83 -5.71
C TYR A 150 -1.08 -10.18 -4.97
N LEU A 151 -0.73 -9.30 -4.03
CA LEU A 151 -1.66 -8.47 -3.28
C LEU A 151 -1.19 -7.02 -3.38
N GLU A 152 -2.05 -6.15 -3.89
CA GLU A 152 -1.85 -4.71 -3.84
C GLU A 152 -2.44 -4.17 -2.54
N GLU A 153 -1.59 -3.49 -1.76
CA GLU A 153 -1.99 -2.75 -0.57
C GLU A 153 -1.64 -1.29 -0.73
N ASP A 154 -2.53 -0.44 -0.21
CA ASP A 154 -2.29 0.98 -0.08
C ASP A 154 -2.02 1.31 1.39
N TYR A 155 -0.95 2.06 1.61
CA TYR A 155 -0.60 2.66 2.90
C TYR A 155 -0.68 4.17 2.76
N TRP A 156 -1.02 4.82 3.85
CA TRP A 156 -1.27 6.26 3.83
C TRP A 156 -0.70 6.94 5.06
N PHE A 157 -0.23 8.17 4.87
CA PHE A 157 0.07 9.09 5.95
C PHE A 157 -0.07 10.54 5.46
N ALA A 158 -0.34 11.45 6.39
CA ALA A 158 -0.35 12.89 6.14
C ALA A 158 0.94 13.53 6.67
N ALA A 159 1.45 14.53 5.95
CA ALA A 159 2.58 15.35 6.34
C ALA A 159 2.13 16.81 6.45
N MET A 160 2.08 17.33 7.66
CA MET A 160 1.64 18.69 8.01
C MET A 160 2.85 19.60 8.11
N TYR A 161 2.86 20.70 7.36
CA TYR A 161 4.03 21.55 7.24
C TYR A 161 3.90 22.69 8.25
N ASN A 162 4.76 22.66 9.27
CA ASN A 162 4.86 23.75 10.24
C ASN A 162 5.94 24.70 9.74
N THR A 163 5.52 25.71 8.97
CA THR A 163 6.40 26.77 8.48
C THR A 163 6.68 27.79 9.57
N GLU A 164 7.94 27.95 9.94
CA GLU A 164 8.38 29.11 10.73
C GLU A 164 8.63 30.26 9.74
N ARG A 165 7.77 31.29 9.78
CA ARG A 165 7.90 32.52 8.97
C ARG A 165 8.66 33.61 9.72
#